data_AF-A0AAV8YMQ8-F1
#
_entry.id   AF-A0AAV8YMQ8-F1
#
_cell.length_a   1.000
_cell.length_b   1.000
_cell.length_c   1.000
_cell.angle_alpha   90.00
_cell.angle_beta   90.00
_cell.angle_gamma   90.00
#
_symmetry.space_group_name_H-M   'P 1'
#
loop_
_entity.id
_entity.type
_entity.pdbx_description
1 polymer ?
#
loop_
_entity_poly.entity_id
_entity_poly.type
_entity_poly.pdbx_seq_one_letter_code
_entity_poly.pdbx_strand_id
1 'polypeptide(L)'
;KNYTYVHINLLLITSECGNSHYCWIKNLSRLVLSQISNSQHKKYFCDGCLLHFSNENLLFQHQQNDCNHLYTSIPSREIKKDKYGAYILEPNPHYSYTNRTFRHEPYSFAYLIKYSFNDSLSKFELYRGANAANVFVKKTENYLTRIHENYLKPIIPMEHLTREK
;
A
#
# COMPACT_ATOMS: atom_id res chain seq x y z
N LYS A 1 -26.28 25.08 22.24
CA LYS A 1 -26.03 23.68 22.68
C LYS A 1 -24.58 23.37 22.36
N ASN A 2 -23.75 23.11 23.37
CA ASN A 2 -22.34 22.74 23.17
C ASN A 2 -22.32 21.27 22.73
N TYR A 3 -22.21 21.02 21.44
CA TYR A 3 -22.05 19.67 20.91
C TYR A 3 -20.63 19.20 21.22
N THR A 4 -20.48 18.20 22.08
CA THR A 4 -19.21 17.51 22.27
C THR A 4 -19.03 16.54 21.11
N TYR A 5 -17.96 16.72 20.35
CA TYR A 5 -17.63 15.82 19.24
C TYR A 5 -17.15 14.48 19.81
N VAL A 6 -17.94 13.42 19.62
CA VAL A 6 -17.57 12.07 20.03
C VAL A 6 -16.92 11.36 18.85
N HIS A 7 -15.62 11.09 18.96
CA HIS A 7 -14.90 10.28 17.98
C HIS A 7 -15.24 8.79 18.18
N ILE A 8 -15.60 8.09 17.10
CA ILE A 8 -15.94 6.67 17.12
C ILE A 8 -15.12 5.95 16.04
N ASN A 9 -14.28 5.00 16.47
CA ASN A 9 -13.50 4.17 15.57
C ASN A 9 -14.36 3.00 15.04
N LEU A 10 -14.52 2.92 13.72
CA LEU A 10 -15.25 1.84 13.04
C LEU A 10 -14.33 1.05 12.11
N LEU A 11 -14.46 -0.27 12.13
CA LEU A 11 -13.84 -1.20 11.18
C LEU A 11 -14.88 -1.65 10.18
N LEU A 12 -14.60 -1.49 8.88
CA LEU A 12 -15.42 -2.08 7.81
C LEU A 12 -14.90 -3.47 7.49
N ILE A 13 -15.78 -4.46 7.53
CA ILE A 13 -15.49 -5.83 7.13
C ILE A 13 -16.39 -6.16 5.95
N THR A 14 -15.79 -6.59 4.84
CA THR A 14 -16.51 -6.96 3.61
C THR A 14 -16.32 -8.46 3.37
N SER A 15 -17.44 -9.16 3.15
CA SER A 15 -17.45 -10.56 2.78
C SER A 15 -17.28 -10.74 1.27
N GLU A 16 -16.78 -11.90 0.84
CA GLU A 16 -16.63 -12.28 -0.57
C GLU A 16 -17.96 -12.24 -1.34
N CYS A 17 -19.09 -12.39 -0.65
CA CYS A 17 -20.43 -12.28 -1.23
C CYS A 17 -20.98 -10.83 -1.30
N GLY A 18 -20.16 -9.82 -1.01
CA GLY A 18 -20.51 -8.39 -1.19
C GLY A 18 -21.19 -7.74 0.02
N ASN A 19 -21.52 -8.49 1.07
CA ASN A 19 -22.07 -7.93 2.30
C ASN A 19 -20.99 -7.22 3.11
N SER A 20 -21.27 -5.99 3.57
CA SER A 20 -20.34 -5.21 4.38
C SER A 20 -20.95 -4.83 5.73
N HIS A 21 -20.18 -4.98 6.80
CA HIS A 21 -20.60 -4.67 8.17
C HIS A 21 -19.61 -3.71 8.83
N TYR A 22 -20.14 -2.75 9.59
CA TYR A 22 -19.32 -1.90 10.47
C TYR A 22 -19.24 -2.51 11.87
N CYS A 23 -18.03 -2.61 12.39
CA CYS A 23 -17.75 -3.05 13.75
C CYS A 23 -17.16 -1.90 14.56
N TRP A 24 -17.69 -1.65 15.75
CA TRP A 24 -17.17 -0.62 16.63
C TRP A 24 -15.89 -1.09 17.36
N ILE A 25 -14.81 -0.36 17.16
CA ILE A 25 -13.55 -0.56 17.87
C ILE A 25 -13.55 0.26 19.15
N LYS A 26 -13.79 -0.42 20.29
CA LYS A 26 -13.70 0.20 21.62
C LYS A 26 -12.26 0.49 22.06
N ASN A 27 -11.30 -0.30 21.56
CA ASN A 27 -9.90 -0.19 21.95
C ASN A 27 -9.00 -0.62 20.78
N LEU A 28 -8.47 0.38 20.06
CA LEU A 28 -7.61 0.14 18.90
C LEU A 28 -6.29 -0.53 19.30
N SER A 29 -5.70 -0.11 20.42
CA SER A 29 -4.45 -0.69 20.91
C SER A 29 -4.54 -2.20 21.07
N ARG A 30 -5.62 -2.70 21.67
CA ARG A 30 -5.83 -4.14 21.87
C ARG A 30 -6.03 -4.90 20.56
N LEU A 31 -6.69 -4.29 19.58
CA LEU A 31 -6.96 -4.92 18.29
C LEU A 31 -5.68 -5.15 17.47
N VAL A 32 -4.77 -4.18 17.48
CA VAL A 32 -3.60 -4.18 16.58
C VAL A 32 -2.31 -4.65 17.28
N LEU A 33 -2.25 -4.67 18.62
CA LEU A 33 -1.01 -5.00 19.36
C LEU A 33 -0.38 -6.32 18.92
N SER A 34 -1.20 -7.37 18.79
CA SER A 34 -0.76 -8.73 18.46
C SER A 34 -0.11 -8.83 17.08
N GLN A 35 -0.40 -7.88 16.18
CA GLN A 35 0.18 -7.82 14.84
C GLN A 35 1.52 -7.07 14.83
N ILE A 36 1.81 -6.26 15.85
CA ILE A 36 2.96 -5.35 15.88
C ILE A 36 4.06 -5.87 16.80
N SER A 37 3.72 -6.44 17.95
CA SER A 37 4.70 -6.86 18.95
C SER A 37 4.19 -8.01 19.81
N ASN A 38 5.11 -8.90 20.18
CA ASN A 38 4.87 -9.95 21.18
C ASN A 38 4.91 -9.41 22.63
N SER A 39 5.24 -8.12 22.82
CA SER A 39 5.31 -7.50 24.14
C SER A 39 3.92 -7.28 24.73
N GLN A 40 3.75 -7.59 26.02
CA GLN A 40 2.48 -7.35 26.75
C GLN A 40 2.25 -5.87 27.12
N HIS A 41 3.19 -4.98 26.80
CA HIS A 41 3.07 -3.55 27.12
C HIS A 41 2.07 -2.86 26.18
N LYS A 42 1.15 -2.10 26.78
CA LYS A 42 0.18 -1.28 26.05
C LYS A 42 0.91 -0.25 25.17
N LYS A 43 0.56 -0.23 23.89
CA LYS A 43 0.98 0.82 22.96
C LYS A 43 -0.16 1.82 22.76
N TYR A 44 0.21 3.07 22.54
CA TYR A 44 -0.70 4.18 22.33
C TYR A 44 -0.65 4.58 20.86
N PHE A 45 -1.80 4.67 20.20
CA PHE A 45 -1.87 4.99 18.77
C PHE A 45 -2.42 6.39 18.58
N CYS A 46 -1.87 7.10 17.60
CA CYS A 46 -2.43 8.37 17.15
C CYS A 46 -3.58 8.10 16.16
N ASP A 47 -4.78 8.60 16.46
CA ASP A 47 -5.95 8.44 15.58
C ASP A 47 -5.78 9.17 14.23
N GLY A 48 -4.89 10.17 14.15
CA GLY A 48 -4.67 10.95 12.92
C GLY A 48 -3.64 10.38 11.94
N CYS A 49 -2.66 9.60 12.41
CA CYS A 49 -1.57 9.07 11.56
C CYS A 49 -1.26 7.58 11.78
N LEU A 50 -1.94 6.94 12.74
CA LEU A 50 -1.77 5.54 13.15
C LEU A 50 -0.35 5.15 13.62
N LEU A 51 0.52 6.12 13.88
CA LEU A 51 1.81 5.88 14.56
C LEU A 51 1.59 5.44 16.01
N HIS A 52 2.47 4.58 16.50
CA HIS A 52 2.40 4.02 17.85
C HIS A 52 3.51 4.50 18.78
N PHE A 53 3.18 4.68 20.05
CA PHE A 53 4.08 5.19 21.09
C PHE A 53 4.05 4.27 22.31
N SER A 54 5.15 4.26 23.08
CA SER A 54 5.27 3.44 24.28
C SER A 54 4.56 4.04 25.49
N ASN A 55 4.28 5.34 25.49
CA ASN A 55 3.60 6.06 26.57
C ASN A 55 2.62 7.09 26.00
N GLU A 56 1.71 7.55 26.86
CA GLU A 56 0.69 8.54 26.51
C GLU A 56 1.30 9.94 26.32
N ASN A 57 2.33 10.30 27.09
CA ASN A 57 2.99 11.60 26.98
C ASN A 57 3.67 11.81 25.63
N LEU A 58 4.32 10.79 25.04
CA LEU A 58 4.91 10.94 23.70
C LEU A 58 3.82 11.04 22.64
N LEU A 59 2.70 10.32 22.80
CA LEU A 59 1.55 10.49 21.90
C LEU A 59 1.02 11.93 21.97
N PHE A 60 0.88 12.49 23.17
CA PHE A 60 0.43 13.87 23.35
C PHE A 60 1.41 14.90 22.76
N GLN A 61 2.71 14.71 22.95
CA GLN A 61 3.73 15.55 22.31
C GLN A 61 3.68 15.45 20.79
N HIS A 62 3.55 14.23 20.26
CA HIS A 62 3.38 14.01 18.82
C HIS A 62 2.13 14.73 18.30
N GLN A 63 0.98 14.57 18.94
CA GLN A 63 -0.28 15.21 18.53
C GLN A 63 -0.18 16.73 18.47
N GLN A 64 0.59 17.35 19.37
CA GLN A 64 0.75 18.81 19.39
C GLN A 64 1.79 19.36 18.41
N ASN A 65 2.91 18.65 18.24
CA ASN A 65 4.09 19.22 17.58
C ASN A 65 4.32 18.65 16.17
N ASP A 66 4.08 17.35 16.00
CA ASP A 66 4.61 16.59 14.85
C ASP A 66 3.53 15.80 14.08
N CYS A 67 2.28 15.83 14.54
CA CYS A 67 1.19 15.11 13.91
C CYS A 67 0.61 15.95 12.77
N ASN A 68 0.87 15.52 11.54
CA ASN A 68 0.35 16.16 10.33
C ASN A 68 -1.17 15.95 10.13
N HIS A 69 -1.91 15.52 11.18
CA HIS A 69 -3.36 15.28 11.22
C HIS A 69 -3.95 14.98 9.85
N LEU A 70 -3.78 13.74 9.35
CA LEU A 70 -4.51 13.29 8.17
C LEU A 70 -5.98 13.14 8.58
N TYR A 71 -6.71 14.25 8.52
CA TYR A 71 -8.14 14.26 8.73
C TYR A 71 -8.82 14.07 7.38
N THR A 72 -9.69 13.07 7.30
CA THR A 72 -10.69 12.97 6.24
C THR A 72 -11.93 13.74 6.70
N SER A 73 -12.08 15.01 6.30
CA SER A 73 -13.40 15.63 6.42
C SER A 73 -14.36 14.90 5.51
N ILE A 74 -15.48 14.48 6.07
CA ILE A 74 -16.68 14.22 5.28
C ILE A 74 -16.91 15.49 4.44
N PRO A 75 -17.08 15.38 3.11
CA PRO A 75 -17.36 16.55 2.28
C PRO A 75 -18.59 17.26 2.85
N SER A 76 -18.39 18.50 3.30
CA SER A 76 -19.49 19.34 3.75
C SER A 76 -20.44 19.55 2.57
N ARG A 77 -21.75 19.54 2.82
CA ARG A 77 -22.75 19.92 1.80
C ARG A 77 -22.70 21.41 1.46
N GLU A 78 -21.88 22.17 2.17
CA GLU A 78 -21.68 23.60 1.93
C GLU A 78 -20.78 23.82 0.71
N ILE A 79 -21.25 24.67 -0.20
CA ILE A 79 -20.52 25.04 -1.41
C ILE A 79 -19.22 25.73 -1.00
N LYS A 80 -18.08 25.13 -1.36
CA LYS A 80 -16.76 25.68 -1.04
C LYS A 80 -16.50 26.95 -1.84
N LYS A 81 -15.89 27.96 -1.21
CA LYS A 81 -15.36 29.15 -1.87
C LYS A 81 -13.84 29.08 -1.92
N ASP A 82 -13.24 29.58 -2.98
CA ASP A 82 -11.79 29.74 -3.07
C ASP A 82 -11.31 30.96 -2.26
N LYS A 83 -9.99 31.16 -2.19
CA LYS A 83 -9.35 32.30 -1.50
C LYS A 83 -9.70 33.68 -2.09
N TYR A 84 -10.38 33.72 -3.24
CA TYR A 84 -10.84 34.92 -3.92
C TYR A 84 -12.36 35.11 -3.79
N GLY A 85 -13.04 34.23 -3.04
CA GLY A 85 -14.48 34.28 -2.80
C GLY A 85 -15.34 33.65 -3.91
N ALA A 86 -14.73 33.06 -4.95
CA ALA A 86 -15.45 32.40 -6.02
C ALA A 86 -15.91 31.00 -5.59
N TYR A 87 -17.12 30.62 -5.99
CA TYR A 87 -17.65 29.28 -5.71
C TYR A 87 -16.88 28.22 -6.49
N ILE A 88 -16.37 27.22 -5.78
CA ILE A 88 -15.74 26.04 -6.37
C ILE A 88 -16.86 25.13 -6.84
N LEU A 89 -17.07 25.07 -8.16
CA LEU A 89 -17.98 24.10 -8.77
C LEU A 89 -17.49 22.69 -8.42
N GLU A 90 -18.35 21.84 -7.87
CA GLU A 90 -18.00 20.45 -7.67
C GLU A 90 -17.66 19.81 -9.03
N PRO A 91 -16.53 19.09 -9.14
CA PRO A 91 -16.16 18.45 -10.39
C PRO A 91 -17.21 17.41 -10.77
N ASN A 92 -17.87 17.62 -11.91
CA ASN A 92 -18.85 16.69 -12.48
C ASN A 92 -18.24 15.28 -12.63
N PRO A 93 -18.74 14.25 -11.92
CA PRO A 93 -18.15 12.92 -11.91
C PRO A 93 -18.18 12.21 -13.27
N HIS A 94 -18.90 12.73 -14.27
CA HIS A 94 -18.93 12.22 -15.63
C HIS A 94 -17.77 12.70 -16.52
N TYR A 95 -16.93 13.63 -16.04
CA TYR A 95 -15.82 14.17 -16.80
C TYR A 95 -14.51 14.11 -16.01
N SER A 96 -13.41 13.80 -16.69
CA SER A 96 -12.07 13.88 -16.12
C SER A 96 -11.62 15.35 -16.07
N TYR A 97 -11.18 15.81 -14.90
CA TYR A 97 -10.60 17.15 -14.70
C TYR A 97 -9.06 17.14 -14.70
N THR A 98 -8.44 15.97 -14.90
CA THR A 98 -6.99 15.83 -14.92
C THR A 98 -6.44 16.32 -16.26
N ASN A 99 -5.89 17.53 -16.26
CA ASN A 99 -5.08 18.03 -17.38
C ASN A 99 -3.72 17.33 -17.36
N ARG A 100 -3.39 16.55 -18.40
CA ARG A 100 -2.05 15.95 -18.56
C ARG A 100 -1.03 17.05 -18.87
N THR A 101 -0.38 17.56 -17.83
CA THR A 101 0.62 18.63 -17.94
C THR A 101 2.01 18.10 -18.31
N PHE A 102 2.32 16.85 -17.99
CA PHE A 102 3.65 16.27 -18.20
C PHE A 102 3.56 14.87 -18.83
N ARG A 103 4.46 14.60 -19.77
CA ARG A 103 4.70 13.28 -20.34
C ARG A 103 5.76 12.59 -19.51
N HIS A 104 5.37 11.57 -18.73
CA HIS A 104 6.31 10.78 -17.93
C HIS A 104 6.94 9.70 -18.81
N GLU A 105 8.24 9.81 -19.08
CA GLU A 105 9.01 8.80 -19.80
C GLU A 105 9.88 8.02 -18.83
N PRO A 106 9.80 6.68 -18.83
CA PRO A 106 10.60 5.86 -17.92
C PRO A 106 12.09 5.96 -18.29
N TYR A 107 12.91 6.30 -17.29
CA TYR A 107 14.36 6.46 -17.47
C TYR A 107 15.19 5.32 -16.87
N SER A 108 14.62 4.52 -15.97
CA SER A 108 15.34 3.42 -15.34
C SER A 108 14.39 2.34 -14.86
N PHE A 109 14.91 1.12 -14.73
CA PHE A 109 14.20 0.02 -14.09
C PHE A 109 15.19 -0.86 -13.32
N ALA A 110 14.64 -1.63 -12.39
CA ALA A 110 15.35 -2.70 -11.70
C ALA A 110 14.39 -3.88 -11.47
N TYR A 111 14.87 -5.10 -11.61
CA TYR A 111 14.11 -6.29 -11.24
C TYR A 111 15.04 -7.41 -10.75
N LEU A 112 14.50 -8.27 -9.90
CA LEU A 112 15.15 -9.48 -9.42
C LEU A 112 14.38 -10.68 -9.96
N ILE A 113 15.09 -11.60 -10.61
CA ILE A 113 14.53 -12.90 -11.00
C ILE A 113 15.02 -13.93 -9.99
N LYS A 114 14.08 -14.57 -9.31
CA LYS A 114 14.34 -15.55 -8.25
C LYS A 114 13.94 -16.94 -8.74
N TYR A 115 14.85 -17.90 -8.62
CA TYR A 115 14.54 -19.32 -8.87
C TYR A 115 14.18 -20.02 -7.57
N SER A 116 13.14 -20.85 -7.59
CA SER A 116 12.68 -21.61 -6.42
C SER A 116 13.57 -22.80 -6.09
N PHE A 117 14.20 -23.42 -7.10
CA PHE A 117 14.95 -24.66 -6.96
C PHE A 117 16.48 -24.46 -6.83
N ASN A 118 17.01 -23.31 -7.24
CA ASN A 118 18.44 -23.02 -7.15
C ASN A 118 18.69 -21.52 -7.08
N ASP A 119 19.06 -21.03 -5.90
CA ASP A 119 19.21 -19.60 -5.68
C ASP A 119 20.44 -19.00 -6.38
N SER A 120 21.45 -19.81 -6.69
CA SER A 120 22.66 -19.36 -7.41
C SER A 120 22.36 -18.87 -8.84
N LEU A 121 21.19 -19.24 -9.38
CA LEU A 121 20.73 -18.79 -10.70
C LEU A 121 19.94 -17.48 -10.63
N SER A 122 19.55 -17.04 -9.43
CA SER A 122 18.81 -15.80 -9.24
C SER A 122 19.64 -14.61 -9.70
N LYS A 123 19.01 -13.70 -10.44
CA LYS A 123 19.70 -12.59 -11.11
C LYS A 123 19.02 -11.26 -10.85
N PHE A 124 19.78 -10.32 -10.30
CA PHE A 124 19.36 -8.92 -10.20
C PHE A 124 19.80 -8.15 -11.45
N GLU A 125 18.90 -7.36 -12.02
CA GLU A 125 19.18 -6.48 -13.13
C GLU A 125 18.77 -5.05 -12.84
N LEU A 126 19.68 -4.12 -13.16
CA LEU A 126 19.48 -2.68 -13.10
C LEU A 126 19.78 -2.10 -14.48
N TYR A 127 18.96 -1.17 -14.94
CA TYR A 127 19.23 -0.40 -16.14
C TYR A 127 18.82 1.06 -15.97
N ARG A 128 19.62 1.97 -16.53
CA ARG A 128 19.36 3.41 -16.58
C ARG A 128 19.66 3.92 -17.99
N GLY A 129 18.72 4.66 -18.58
CA GLY A 129 18.83 5.25 -19.90
C GLY A 129 17.46 5.60 -20.48
N ALA A 130 17.42 6.55 -21.42
CA ALA A 130 16.18 7.03 -22.03
C ALA A 130 15.37 5.92 -22.73
N ASN A 131 16.04 4.84 -23.15
CA ASN A 131 15.41 3.68 -23.80
C ASN A 131 14.91 2.62 -22.81
N ALA A 132 14.63 2.98 -21.55
CA ALA A 132 14.32 2.03 -20.48
C ALA A 132 13.16 1.09 -20.83
N ALA A 133 12.09 1.61 -21.42
CA ALA A 133 10.94 0.79 -21.83
C ALA A 133 11.33 -0.28 -22.86
N ASN A 134 12.03 0.11 -23.94
CA ASN A 134 12.43 -0.82 -24.99
C ASN A 134 13.42 -1.87 -24.49
N VAL A 135 14.39 -1.45 -23.66
CA VAL A 135 15.40 -2.35 -23.09
C VAL A 135 14.77 -3.32 -22.10
N PHE A 136 13.77 -2.88 -21.33
CA PHE A 136 13.02 -3.73 -20.41
C PHE A 136 12.28 -4.85 -21.15
N VAL A 137 11.53 -4.52 -22.21
CA VAL A 137 10.77 -5.51 -22.99
C VAL A 137 11.73 -6.52 -23.63
N LYS A 138 12.76 -6.05 -24.33
CA LYS A 138 13.72 -6.93 -25.01
C LYS A 138 14.46 -7.86 -24.05
N LYS A 139 14.85 -7.36 -22.88
CA LYS A 139 15.50 -8.19 -21.86
C LYS A 139 14.55 -9.25 -21.29
N THR A 140 13.30 -8.86 -21.04
CA THR A 140 12.26 -9.77 -20.55
C THR A 140 12.00 -10.89 -21.56
N GLU A 141 11.83 -10.56 -22.83
CA GLU A 141 11.63 -11.55 -23.91
C GLU A 141 12.79 -12.54 -24.01
N ASN A 142 14.02 -12.03 -24.08
CA ASN A 142 15.22 -12.89 -24.11
C ASN A 142 15.29 -13.83 -22.90
N TYR A 143 14.90 -13.32 -21.73
CA TYR A 143 14.92 -14.11 -20.50
C TYR A 143 13.85 -15.21 -20.51
N LEU A 144 12.63 -14.89 -20.97
CA LEU A 144 11.56 -15.87 -21.15
C LEU A 144 11.97 -16.98 -22.11
N THR A 145 12.57 -16.62 -23.26
CA THR A 145 13.11 -17.62 -24.21
C THR A 145 14.17 -18.49 -23.55
N ARG A 146 15.08 -17.90 -22.77
CA ARG A 146 16.12 -18.66 -22.05
C ARG A 146 15.51 -19.62 -21.02
N ILE A 147 14.48 -19.20 -20.28
CA ILE A 147 13.80 -20.09 -19.33
C ILE A 147 13.13 -21.24 -20.10
N HIS A 148 12.40 -20.90 -21.15
CA HIS A 148 11.65 -21.88 -21.93
C HIS A 148 12.56 -22.97 -22.47
N GLU A 149 13.63 -22.61 -23.18
CA GLU A 149 14.53 -23.57 -23.81
C GLU A 149 15.32 -24.41 -22.79
N ASN A 150 15.75 -23.82 -21.67
CA ASN A 150 16.63 -24.50 -20.73
C ASN A 150 15.90 -25.28 -19.62
N TYR A 151 14.69 -24.88 -19.24
CA TYR A 151 14.01 -25.42 -18.06
C TYR A 151 12.58 -25.92 -18.30
N LEU A 152 11.86 -25.39 -19.30
CA LEU A 152 10.46 -25.80 -19.55
C LEU A 152 10.31 -26.80 -20.69
N LYS A 153 11.15 -26.68 -21.73
CA LYS A 153 11.15 -27.54 -22.91
C LYS A 153 11.79 -28.92 -22.67
N PRO A 154 12.88 -29.07 -21.89
CA PRO A 154 13.44 -30.38 -21.60
C PRO A 154 12.47 -31.19 -20.74
N ILE A 155 12.11 -32.39 -21.20
CA ILE A 155 11.35 -33.35 -20.38
C ILE A 155 12.35 -34.05 -19.46
N ILE A 156 12.35 -33.66 -18.18
CA ILE A 156 13.22 -34.26 -17.16
C ILE A 156 12.43 -35.39 -16.48
N PRO A 157 12.95 -36.64 -16.47
CA PRO A 157 12.31 -37.73 -15.73
C PRO A 157 12.23 -37.39 -14.24
N MET A 158 11.09 -37.67 -13.63
CA MET A 158 10.89 -37.45 -12.20
C MET A 158 11.84 -38.36 -11.41
N GLU A 159 12.52 -37.80 -10.42
CA GLU A 159 13.41 -38.58 -9.56
C GLU A 159 12.59 -39.58 -8.73
N HIS A 160 13.06 -40.83 -8.62
CA HIS A 160 12.34 -41.85 -7.88
C HIS A 160 12.28 -41.47 -6.39
N LEU A 161 11.06 -41.38 -5.85
CA LEU A 161 10.85 -41.15 -4.43
C LEU A 161 11.53 -42.28 -3.63
N THR A 162 12.59 -41.95 -2.90
CA THR A 162 13.17 -42.86 -1.93
C THR A 162 12.21 -43.00 -0.76
N ARG A 163 11.93 -44.25 -0.35
CA ARG A 163 11.08 -44.52 0.82
C ARG A 163 11.69 -43.87 2.07
N GLU A 164 10.86 -43.15 2.81
CA GLU A 164 11.20 -42.62 4.13
C GLU A 164 11.63 -43.79 5.05
N LYS A 165 12.75 -43.61 5.75
CA LYS A 165 13.27 -44.55 6.75
C LYS A 165 12.57 -44.39 8.08
#